data_AF-A0A957KUS4-F1
#
_entry.id   AF-A0A957KUS4-F1
#
_cell.length_a   1.000
_cell.length_b   1.000
_cell.length_c   1.000
_cell.angle_alpha   90.00
_cell.angle_beta   90.00
_cell.angle_gamma   90.00
#
_symmetry.space_group_name_H-M   'P 1'
#
loop_
_entity.id
_entity.type
_entity.pdbx_description
1 polymer ?
#
loop_
_entity_poly.entity_id
_entity_poly.type
_entity_poly.pdbx_seq_one_letter_code
_entity_poly.pdbx_strand_id
1 'polypeptide(L)'
;MHLFQRAAGAAAAGVVLAAVLLFAVTGTAAAQDEPAAAAGQTDLRINEIMASNDTTLVDPDEPDETPDWIELYNPTASPVSLTGMALTDDPADPTKHVITQSLTIPADGFLILYADNDPKQGPAHLSFGLSAAGEHVGLYQVGASGVFTKVDEIDFPALPTDISYARSIDGDGTWEISRPTPGKSNSINAPYITEVTTPTVSVGTPAPLGPFTVTATITDNVSVATASLVYYTATAPYTATAPVWVTATMASLGGNVYQGEIPAVP
;
A
#
# COMPACT_ATOMS: atom_id res chain seq x y z
N MET A 1 18.37 23.18 19.65
CA MET A 1 18.01 21.75 19.60
C MET A 1 17.70 21.44 18.14
N HIS A 2 18.57 20.71 17.43
CA HIS A 2 18.30 20.30 16.05
C HIS A 2 18.12 18.78 16.06
N LEU A 3 16.92 18.34 15.67
CA LEU A 3 16.62 16.93 15.44
C LEU A 3 17.05 16.60 14.01
N PHE A 4 17.89 15.57 13.87
CA PHE A 4 18.14 14.91 12.59
C PHE A 4 17.51 13.53 12.63
N GLN A 5 16.66 13.25 11.65
CA GLN A 5 16.15 11.91 11.36
C GLN A 5 17.15 11.21 10.43
N ARG A 6 17.48 9.94 10.70
CA ARG A 6 18.31 9.13 9.81
C ARG A 6 17.55 7.91 9.31
N ALA A 7 17.59 7.72 8.00
CA ALA A 7 17.24 6.48 7.32
C ALA A 7 18.35 5.43 7.53
N ALA A 8 17.94 4.18 7.77
CA ALA A 8 18.84 3.05 7.84
C ALA A 8 19.04 2.44 6.44
N GLY A 9 20.29 2.36 5.99
CA GLY A 9 20.69 1.57 4.84
C GLY A 9 21.84 0.66 5.23
N ALA A 10 21.82 -0.58 4.74
CA ALA A 10 23.01 -1.42 4.62
C ALA A 10 22.82 -2.43 3.48
N ALA A 11 23.79 -2.43 2.57
CA ALA A 11 23.94 -3.32 1.43
C ALA A 11 24.77 -4.57 1.79
N ALA A 12 24.65 -5.65 1.00
CA ALA A 12 25.75 -6.57 0.75
C ALA A 12 25.57 -7.32 -0.59
N ALA A 13 26.65 -7.35 -1.35
CA ALA A 13 26.80 -7.95 -2.68
C ALA A 13 27.09 -9.45 -2.64
N GLY A 14 26.76 -10.16 -3.72
CA GLY A 14 27.13 -11.56 -3.96
C GLY A 14 27.30 -11.84 -5.47
N VAL A 15 28.44 -12.39 -5.82
CA VAL A 15 29.06 -12.48 -7.15
C VAL A 15 28.41 -13.50 -8.10
N VAL A 16 28.46 -13.15 -9.39
CA VAL A 16 28.08 -13.89 -10.59
C VAL A 16 28.82 -15.23 -10.74
N LEU A 17 28.10 -16.30 -11.05
CA LEU A 17 28.65 -17.48 -11.74
C LEU A 17 27.76 -17.82 -12.95
N ALA A 18 28.25 -17.49 -14.14
CA ALA A 18 27.60 -17.79 -15.40
C ALA A 18 27.89 -19.25 -15.80
N ALA A 19 26.84 -20.05 -15.97
CA ALA A 19 26.88 -21.32 -16.69
C ALA A 19 25.85 -21.25 -17.83
N VAL A 20 26.35 -21.13 -19.06
CA VAL A 20 25.54 -21.17 -20.28
C VAL A 20 25.28 -22.64 -20.61
N LEU A 21 24.04 -23.10 -20.41
CA LEU A 21 23.55 -24.34 -21.00
C LEU A 21 22.67 -23.98 -22.20
N LEU A 22 23.21 -24.22 -23.40
CA LEU A 22 22.50 -24.05 -24.66
C LEU A 22 21.69 -25.32 -24.95
N PHE A 23 20.39 -25.32 -24.61
CA PHE A 23 19.44 -26.30 -25.14
C PHE A 23 18.70 -25.68 -26.34
N ALA A 24 19.06 -26.11 -27.54
CA ALA A 24 18.25 -25.85 -28.73
C ALA A 24 17.02 -26.76 -28.68
N VAL A 25 15.88 -26.24 -28.24
CA VAL A 25 14.58 -26.89 -28.41
C VAL A 25 13.91 -26.29 -29.63
N THR A 26 13.88 -27.05 -30.72
CA THR A 26 13.03 -26.74 -31.88
C THR A 26 11.59 -27.03 -31.49
N GLY A 27 10.90 -26.03 -30.95
CA GLY A 27 9.45 -26.06 -30.78
C GLY A 27 8.78 -25.82 -32.12
N THR A 28 8.14 -26.85 -32.68
CA THR A 28 7.17 -26.70 -33.75
C THR A 28 6.10 -25.70 -33.32
N ALA A 29 5.73 -24.76 -34.19
CA ALA A 29 4.60 -23.87 -33.98
C ALA A 29 3.35 -24.72 -33.66
N ALA A 30 3.02 -24.82 -32.37
CA ALA A 30 1.71 -25.29 -31.95
C ALA A 30 0.72 -24.21 -32.39
N ALA A 31 -0.41 -24.66 -32.93
CA ALA A 31 -1.53 -23.83 -33.30
C ALA A 31 -1.83 -22.82 -32.18
N GLN A 32 -2.27 -21.62 -32.55
CA GLN A 32 -2.91 -20.72 -31.58
C GLN A 32 -4.08 -21.47 -30.98
N ASP A 33 -3.88 -22.03 -29.79
CA ASP A 33 -4.98 -22.47 -28.95
C ASP A 33 -5.81 -21.23 -28.68
N GLU A 34 -7.03 -21.23 -29.23
CA GLU A 34 -8.13 -20.43 -28.70
C GLU A 34 -8.08 -20.52 -27.16
N PRO A 35 -8.09 -19.40 -26.42
CA PRO A 35 -8.00 -19.46 -24.97
C PRO A 35 -9.09 -20.39 -24.48
N ALA A 36 -8.68 -21.47 -23.79
CA ALA A 36 -9.59 -22.42 -23.19
C ALA A 36 -10.69 -21.65 -22.47
N ALA A 37 -11.96 -22.00 -22.75
CA ALA A 37 -13.11 -21.44 -22.06
C ALA A 37 -12.78 -21.37 -20.56
N ALA A 38 -12.68 -20.14 -20.05
CA ALA A 38 -12.06 -19.86 -18.77
C ALA A 38 -12.64 -20.77 -17.68
N ALA A 39 -11.77 -21.57 -17.04
CA ALA A 39 -12.08 -22.08 -15.71
C ALA A 39 -12.53 -20.86 -14.86
N GLY A 40 -13.63 -21.02 -14.12
CA GLY A 40 -14.34 -19.90 -13.50
C GLY A 40 -13.40 -18.92 -12.81
N GLN A 41 -13.43 -17.66 -13.23
CA GLN A 41 -12.57 -16.58 -12.71
C GLN A 41 -13.06 -16.09 -11.34
N THR A 42 -13.81 -16.94 -10.63
CA THR A 42 -14.51 -16.66 -9.38
C THR A 42 -13.58 -16.50 -8.18
N ASP A 43 -12.30 -16.83 -8.35
CA ASP A 43 -11.30 -16.72 -7.30
C ASP A 43 -10.60 -15.36 -7.25
N LEU A 44 -10.77 -14.52 -8.28
CA LEU A 44 -10.28 -13.14 -8.25
C LEU A 44 -10.93 -12.35 -7.12
N ARG A 45 -10.17 -11.42 -6.56
CA ARG A 45 -10.62 -10.58 -5.45
C ARG A 45 -10.29 -9.13 -5.73
N ILE A 46 -11.20 -8.24 -5.34
CA ILE A 46 -10.85 -6.82 -5.19
C ILE A 46 -10.01 -6.75 -3.90
N ASN A 47 -8.80 -6.20 -3.98
CA ASN A 47 -7.82 -6.26 -2.90
C ASN A 47 -7.64 -4.92 -2.17
N GLU A 48 -7.59 -3.84 -2.96
CA GLU A 48 -7.31 -2.50 -2.47
C GLU A 48 -7.91 -1.45 -3.43
N ILE A 49 -8.35 -0.32 -2.88
CA ILE A 49 -9.01 0.77 -3.61
C ILE A 49 -8.39 2.10 -3.17
N MET A 50 -8.03 2.94 -4.14
CA MET A 50 -7.63 4.33 -3.93
C MET A 50 -8.56 5.23 -4.74
N ALA A 51 -9.39 6.02 -4.05
CA ALA A 51 -10.39 6.91 -4.67
C ALA A 51 -9.97 8.39 -4.68
N SER A 52 -8.73 8.70 -4.27
CA SER A 52 -8.11 10.01 -4.45
C SER A 52 -6.59 9.87 -4.33
N ASN A 53 -5.90 9.91 -5.46
CA ASN A 53 -4.45 9.73 -5.53
C ASN A 53 -3.74 11.02 -5.98
N ASP A 54 -2.73 11.45 -5.23
CA ASP A 54 -1.89 12.62 -5.53
C ASP A 54 -0.41 12.24 -5.57
N THR A 55 0.04 11.31 -4.71
CA THR A 55 1.48 11.00 -4.60
C THR A 55 1.82 9.52 -4.54
N THR A 56 0.84 8.62 -4.49
CA THR A 56 1.09 7.23 -4.11
C THR A 56 1.47 6.36 -5.29
N LEU A 57 0.82 6.58 -6.43
CA LEU A 57 1.07 5.84 -7.65
C LEU A 57 0.92 6.81 -8.83
N VAL A 58 1.86 6.73 -9.78
CA VAL A 58 1.82 7.48 -11.04
C VAL A 58 1.47 6.49 -12.14
N ASP A 59 0.63 6.91 -13.08
CA ASP A 59 0.37 6.12 -14.27
C ASP A 59 1.67 5.96 -15.09
N PRO A 60 2.16 4.72 -15.34
CA PRO A 60 3.35 4.51 -16.15
C PRO A 60 3.19 4.94 -17.61
N ASP A 61 1.95 4.99 -18.13
CA ASP A 61 1.66 5.42 -19.49
C ASP A 61 1.53 6.95 -19.59
N GLU A 62 1.05 7.61 -18.53
CA GLU A 62 1.01 9.07 -18.38
C GLU A 62 1.69 9.55 -17.08
N PRO A 63 3.02 9.80 -17.09
CA PRO A 63 3.80 10.03 -15.87
C PRO A 63 3.50 11.36 -15.14
N ASP A 64 2.63 12.19 -15.70
CA ASP A 64 2.15 13.44 -15.09
C ASP A 64 0.78 13.25 -14.41
N GLU A 65 0.20 12.05 -14.46
CA GLU A 65 -1.10 11.71 -13.89
C GLU A 65 -1.00 10.73 -12.71
N THR A 66 -1.84 10.95 -11.71
CA THR A 66 -1.97 10.10 -10.52
C THR A 66 -3.42 9.67 -10.38
N PRO A 67 -3.91 8.77 -11.25
CA PRO A 67 -5.32 8.41 -11.27
C PRO A 67 -5.70 7.61 -10.01
N ASP A 68 -7.00 7.59 -9.75
CA ASP A 68 -7.60 6.62 -8.83
C ASP A 68 -7.33 5.21 -9.36
N TRP A 69 -7.37 4.22 -8.47
CA TRP A 69 -7.08 2.86 -8.88
C TRP A 69 -7.77 1.80 -8.03
N ILE A 70 -7.95 0.65 -8.65
CA ILE A 70 -8.46 -0.58 -8.05
C ILE A 70 -7.40 -1.65 -8.24
N GLU A 71 -7.01 -2.32 -7.16
CA GLU A 71 -6.13 -3.48 -7.21
C GLU A 71 -6.95 -4.77 -7.18
N LEU A 72 -6.67 -5.65 -8.13
CA LEU A 72 -7.15 -7.02 -8.12
C LEU A 72 -6.04 -7.97 -7.66
N TYR A 73 -6.42 -9.00 -6.91
CA TYR A 73 -5.53 -10.07 -6.47
C TYR A 73 -6.00 -11.44 -6.99
N ASN A 74 -5.03 -12.25 -7.43
CA ASN A 74 -5.23 -13.62 -7.85
C ASN A 74 -4.65 -14.60 -6.80
N PRO A 75 -5.48 -15.19 -5.94
CA PRO A 75 -5.03 -16.14 -4.92
C PRO A 75 -4.70 -17.53 -5.46
N THR A 76 -4.87 -17.77 -6.76
CA THR A 76 -4.67 -19.09 -7.36
C THR A 76 -3.20 -19.34 -7.68
N ALA A 77 -2.83 -20.62 -7.78
CA ALA A 77 -1.47 -21.04 -8.13
C ALA A 77 -1.15 -20.95 -9.64
N SER A 78 -2.05 -20.36 -10.44
CA SER A 78 -1.90 -20.21 -11.89
C SER A 78 -2.25 -18.78 -12.31
N PRO A 79 -1.68 -18.25 -13.42
CA PRO A 79 -2.13 -16.98 -13.96
C PRO A 79 -3.62 -17.02 -14.35
N VAL A 80 -4.34 -15.93 -14.10
CA VAL A 80 -5.76 -15.76 -14.43
C VAL A 80 -5.92 -14.63 -15.44
N SER A 81 -6.56 -14.92 -16.58
CA SER A 81 -6.94 -13.91 -17.57
C SER A 81 -8.13 -13.10 -17.06
N LEU A 82 -8.12 -11.80 -17.29
CA LEU A 82 -9.23 -10.88 -17.03
C LEU A 82 -10.10 -10.63 -18.26
N THR A 83 -9.80 -11.25 -19.41
CA THR A 83 -10.65 -11.11 -20.60
C THR A 83 -12.05 -11.66 -20.32
N GLY A 84 -13.06 -10.83 -20.54
CA GLY A 84 -14.46 -11.12 -20.21
C GLY A 84 -14.85 -10.78 -18.78
N MET A 85 -13.95 -10.22 -17.98
CA MET A 85 -14.32 -9.61 -16.69
C MET A 85 -14.89 -8.22 -16.90
N ALA A 86 -15.75 -7.81 -15.99
CA ALA A 86 -16.30 -6.47 -15.94
C ALA A 86 -16.09 -5.84 -14.55
N LEU A 87 -15.77 -4.55 -14.57
CA LEU A 87 -15.75 -3.70 -13.37
C LEU A 87 -16.84 -2.63 -13.45
N THR A 88 -17.31 -2.22 -12.28
CA THR A 88 -18.25 -1.11 -12.13
C THR A 88 -18.09 -0.40 -10.79
N ASP A 89 -18.38 0.88 -10.79
CA ASP A 89 -18.65 1.75 -9.64
C ASP A 89 -20.16 1.94 -9.36
N ASP A 90 -21.02 1.44 -10.26
CA ASP A 90 -22.49 1.55 -10.16
C ASP A 90 -23.13 0.15 -10.09
N PRO A 91 -23.72 -0.25 -8.95
CA PRO A 91 -24.38 -1.55 -8.84
C PRO A 91 -25.61 -1.71 -9.75
N ALA A 92 -26.13 -0.61 -10.32
CA ALA A 92 -27.19 -0.65 -11.32
C ALA A 92 -26.67 -0.94 -12.75
N ASP A 93 -25.36 -0.86 -12.99
CA ASP A 93 -24.69 -1.23 -14.24
C ASP A 93 -23.51 -2.20 -14.00
N PRO A 94 -23.77 -3.50 -13.73
CA PRO A 94 -22.73 -4.50 -13.43
C PRO A 94 -21.70 -4.74 -14.54
N THR A 95 -21.95 -4.23 -15.75
CA THR A 95 -21.09 -4.43 -16.92
C THR A 95 -20.56 -3.12 -17.49
N LYS A 96 -20.48 -2.06 -16.66
CA LYS A 96 -20.09 -0.70 -17.06
C LYS A 96 -18.77 -0.66 -17.83
N HIS A 97 -17.75 -1.39 -17.37
CA HIS A 97 -16.47 -1.54 -18.06
C HIS A 97 -16.15 -3.03 -18.27
N VAL A 98 -16.16 -3.51 -19.51
CA VAL A 98 -15.78 -4.90 -19.84
C VAL A 98 -14.36 -4.95 -20.40
N ILE A 99 -13.49 -5.73 -19.76
CA ILE A 99 -12.12 -5.98 -20.22
C ILE A 99 -12.17 -6.95 -21.39
N THR A 100 -11.97 -6.43 -22.59
CA THR A 100 -12.01 -7.22 -23.85
C THR A 100 -10.62 -7.56 -24.38
N GLN A 101 -9.62 -6.78 -23.98
CA GLN A 101 -8.23 -6.99 -24.35
C GLN A 101 -7.58 -8.04 -23.44
N SER A 102 -6.47 -8.63 -23.89
CA SER A 102 -5.73 -9.61 -23.10
C SER A 102 -5.02 -8.93 -21.93
N LEU A 103 -5.39 -9.33 -20.72
CA LEU A 103 -4.81 -8.84 -19.48
C LEU A 103 -4.81 -10.01 -18.50
N THR A 104 -3.70 -10.24 -17.80
CA THR A 104 -3.51 -11.43 -16.97
C THR A 104 -2.88 -11.04 -15.66
N ILE A 105 -3.43 -11.55 -14.56
CA ILE A 105 -2.81 -11.48 -13.24
C ILE A 105 -1.97 -12.75 -13.03
N PRO A 106 -0.67 -12.65 -12.70
CA PRO A 106 0.15 -13.80 -12.35
C PRO A 106 -0.45 -14.62 -11.18
N ALA A 107 0.02 -15.85 -11.01
CA ALA A 107 -0.29 -16.64 -9.80
C ALA A 107 0.20 -15.90 -8.56
N ASP A 108 -0.62 -15.85 -7.50
CA ASP A 108 -0.32 -15.13 -6.25
C ASP A 108 0.04 -13.65 -6.50
N GLY A 109 -0.51 -13.08 -7.58
CA GLY A 109 -0.13 -11.78 -8.13
C GLY A 109 -1.19 -10.72 -7.96
N PHE A 110 -0.77 -9.47 -8.12
CA PHE A 110 -1.60 -8.28 -8.07
C PHE A 110 -1.63 -7.60 -9.43
N LEU A 111 -2.72 -6.87 -9.71
CA LEU A 111 -2.83 -6.01 -10.88
C LEU A 111 -3.58 -4.73 -10.53
N ILE A 112 -2.98 -3.61 -10.88
CA ILE A 112 -3.60 -2.28 -10.77
C ILE A 112 -4.41 -1.99 -12.02
N LEU A 113 -5.63 -1.51 -11.82
CA LEU A 113 -6.51 -0.94 -12.85
C LEU A 113 -6.72 0.54 -12.53
N TYR A 114 -6.45 1.41 -13.49
CA TYR A 114 -6.58 2.87 -13.35
C TYR A 114 -8.02 3.29 -13.61
N ALA A 115 -8.62 3.99 -12.65
CA ALA A 115 -9.98 4.51 -12.71
C ALA A 115 -9.93 5.99 -13.10
N ASP A 116 -9.64 6.27 -14.37
CA ASP A 116 -9.37 7.61 -14.90
C ASP A 116 -10.42 8.11 -15.92
N ASN A 117 -11.35 7.27 -16.34
CA ASN A 117 -12.30 7.52 -17.44
C ASN A 117 -11.64 7.57 -18.84
N ASP A 118 -10.43 7.05 -19.04
CA ASP A 118 -9.78 6.98 -20.35
C ASP A 118 -9.36 5.54 -20.74
N PRO A 119 -10.33 4.67 -21.08
CA PRO A 119 -10.06 3.28 -21.45
C PRO A 119 -9.30 3.12 -22.78
N LYS A 120 -8.98 4.22 -23.48
CA LYS A 120 -8.20 4.18 -24.72
C LYS A 120 -6.70 4.07 -24.47
N GLN A 121 -6.24 4.41 -23.25
CA GLN A 121 -4.84 4.32 -22.86
C GLN A 121 -4.36 2.86 -22.81
N GLY A 122 -5.22 1.94 -22.39
CA GLY A 122 -4.86 0.52 -22.41
C GLY A 122 -5.85 -0.39 -21.70
N PRO A 123 -5.56 -1.70 -21.67
CA PRO A 123 -6.42 -2.70 -21.03
C PRO A 123 -6.55 -2.51 -19.51
N ALA A 124 -5.64 -1.77 -18.88
CA ALA A 124 -5.65 -1.48 -17.45
C ALA A 124 -6.44 -0.21 -17.09
N HIS A 125 -6.91 0.57 -18.07
CA HIS A 125 -7.60 1.83 -17.84
C HIS A 125 -9.12 1.65 -17.96
N LEU A 126 -9.84 2.14 -16.96
CA LEU A 126 -11.28 1.94 -16.79
C LEU A 126 -12.06 3.11 -17.39
N SER A 127 -13.31 2.84 -17.76
CA SER A 127 -14.22 3.84 -18.33
C SER A 127 -14.97 4.66 -17.27
N PHE A 128 -14.51 4.63 -16.03
CA PHE A 128 -15.06 5.36 -14.90
C PHE A 128 -13.93 5.77 -13.94
N GLY A 129 -14.17 6.79 -13.12
CA GLY A 129 -13.34 7.15 -11.96
C GLY A 129 -14.07 6.86 -10.67
N LEU A 130 -13.41 7.06 -9.53
CA LEU A 130 -13.99 6.78 -8.22
C LEU A 130 -14.34 8.07 -7.47
N SER A 131 -15.36 8.01 -6.63
CA SER A 131 -15.71 9.10 -5.72
C SER A 131 -15.01 8.96 -4.37
N ALA A 132 -14.13 9.91 -4.04
CA ALA A 132 -13.50 10.01 -2.71
C ALA A 132 -14.52 10.15 -1.55
N ALA A 133 -15.79 10.48 -1.83
CA ALA A 133 -16.84 10.56 -0.81
C ALA A 133 -17.39 9.18 -0.38
N GLY A 134 -16.93 8.10 -1.02
CA GLY A 134 -17.41 6.73 -0.84
C GLY A 134 -18.35 6.33 -1.97
N GLU A 135 -18.20 5.08 -2.41
CA GLU A 135 -18.90 4.52 -3.57
C GLU A 135 -18.91 2.98 -3.50
N HIS A 136 -19.34 2.34 -4.57
CA HIS A 136 -19.32 0.90 -4.77
C HIS A 136 -18.17 0.52 -5.72
N VAL A 137 -17.64 -0.70 -5.59
CA VAL A 137 -16.85 -1.36 -6.64
C VAL A 137 -17.31 -2.80 -6.77
N GLY A 138 -17.68 -3.21 -7.98
CA GLY A 138 -18.11 -4.56 -8.31
C GLY A 138 -17.23 -5.20 -9.38
N LEU A 139 -16.94 -6.48 -9.20
CA LEU A 139 -16.23 -7.36 -10.14
C LEU A 139 -17.16 -8.49 -10.58
N TYR A 140 -17.37 -8.60 -11.89
CA TYR A 140 -18.27 -9.57 -12.49
C TYR A 140 -17.57 -10.33 -13.62
N GLN A 141 -17.94 -11.60 -13.81
CA GLN A 141 -17.56 -12.38 -14.99
C GLN A 141 -18.70 -12.33 -16.01
N VAL A 142 -18.41 -11.93 -17.25
CA VAL A 142 -19.37 -11.91 -18.36
C VAL A 142 -19.20 -13.18 -19.19
N GLY A 143 -20.22 -14.04 -19.17
CA GLY A 143 -20.26 -15.27 -19.96
C GLY A 143 -20.54 -15.03 -21.44
N ALA A 144 -20.29 -16.03 -22.28
CA ALA A 144 -20.47 -15.95 -23.74
C ALA A 144 -21.91 -15.62 -24.19
N SER A 145 -22.92 -15.87 -23.37
CA SER A 145 -24.32 -15.50 -23.61
C SER A 145 -24.67 -14.07 -23.20
N GLY A 146 -23.70 -13.29 -22.70
CA GLY A 146 -23.93 -11.97 -22.10
C GLY A 146 -24.45 -12.02 -20.66
N VAL A 147 -24.65 -13.22 -20.10
CA VAL A 147 -25.02 -13.39 -18.68
C VAL A 147 -23.80 -13.08 -17.82
N PHE A 148 -23.95 -12.16 -16.88
CA PHE A 148 -22.91 -11.84 -15.90
C PHE A 148 -23.13 -12.60 -14.59
N THR A 149 -22.03 -12.93 -13.91
CA THR A 149 -22.02 -13.57 -12.59
C THR A 149 -21.12 -12.76 -11.67
N LYS A 150 -21.58 -12.47 -10.45
CA LYS A 150 -20.77 -11.76 -9.46
C LYS A 150 -19.56 -12.59 -9.05
N VAL A 151 -18.39 -11.94 -9.00
CA VAL A 151 -17.14 -12.50 -8.49
C VAL A 151 -16.82 -11.91 -7.11
N ASP A 152 -16.76 -10.59 -7.00
CA ASP A 152 -16.53 -9.87 -5.74
C ASP A 152 -17.19 -8.49 -5.80
N GLU A 153 -17.52 -7.89 -4.66
CA GLU A 153 -18.02 -6.52 -4.60
C GLU A 153 -17.79 -5.91 -3.22
N ILE A 154 -17.67 -4.59 -3.15
CA ILE A 154 -17.48 -3.85 -1.90
C ILE A 154 -18.06 -2.44 -2.00
N ASP A 155 -18.67 -1.99 -0.91
CA ASP A 155 -18.93 -0.56 -0.70
C ASP A 155 -17.80 0.00 0.18
N PHE A 156 -17.22 1.14 -0.22
CA PHE A 156 -16.14 1.78 0.53
C PHE A 156 -16.58 3.15 1.09
N PRO A 157 -16.08 3.56 2.27
CA PRO A 157 -16.45 4.83 2.89
C PRO A 157 -15.74 6.00 2.19
N ALA A 158 -15.98 7.23 2.67
CA ALA A 158 -15.17 8.37 2.25
C ALA A 158 -13.68 8.14 2.58
N LEU A 159 -12.80 8.40 1.61
CA LEU A 159 -11.36 8.21 1.72
C LEU A 159 -10.62 9.56 1.62
N PRO A 160 -9.67 9.84 2.53
CA PRO A 160 -8.73 10.93 2.34
C PRO A 160 -7.84 10.69 1.11
N THR A 161 -7.32 11.77 0.53
CA THR A 161 -6.28 11.68 -0.51
C THR A 161 -5.06 10.89 0.00
N ASP A 162 -4.50 10.04 -0.87
CA ASP A 162 -3.35 9.18 -0.64
C ASP A 162 -3.56 8.10 0.45
N ILE A 163 -4.82 7.79 0.76
CA ILE A 163 -5.22 6.75 1.72
C ILE A 163 -6.15 5.77 1.02
N SER A 164 -5.81 4.49 1.08
CA SER A 164 -6.57 3.42 0.44
C SER A 164 -7.61 2.81 1.38
N TYR A 165 -8.53 2.06 0.80
CA TYR A 165 -9.34 1.07 1.50
C TYR A 165 -8.86 -0.30 1.06
N ALA A 166 -8.43 -1.14 1.99
CA ALA A 166 -7.75 -2.39 1.69
C ALA A 166 -8.28 -3.54 2.53
N ARG A 167 -8.17 -4.76 2.00
CA ARG A 167 -8.35 -5.99 2.79
C ARG A 167 -7.20 -6.16 3.79
N SER A 168 -7.49 -6.57 5.02
CA SER A 168 -6.45 -6.82 6.04
C SER A 168 -5.56 -8.03 5.73
N ILE A 169 -6.00 -8.90 4.82
CA ILE A 169 -5.26 -10.05 4.29
C ILE A 169 -5.55 -10.11 2.78
N ASP A 170 -4.54 -10.34 1.95
CA ASP A 170 -4.71 -10.38 0.49
C ASP A 170 -5.86 -11.31 0.07
N GLY A 171 -6.86 -10.76 -0.60
CA GLY A 171 -8.05 -11.48 -1.06
C GLY A 171 -9.04 -11.99 0.00
N ASP A 172 -8.80 -11.74 1.29
CA ASP A 172 -9.67 -12.16 2.39
C ASP A 172 -9.76 -11.07 3.48
N GLY A 173 -10.12 -11.40 4.71
CA GLY A 173 -10.09 -10.49 5.84
C GLY A 173 -11.15 -9.39 5.81
N THR A 174 -11.03 -8.50 6.78
CA THR A 174 -11.88 -7.30 6.91
C THR A 174 -11.33 -6.17 6.07
N TRP A 175 -12.21 -5.33 5.55
CA TRP A 175 -11.80 -4.10 4.88
C TRP A 175 -11.54 -2.97 5.88
N GLU A 176 -10.44 -2.25 5.69
CA GLU A 176 -9.99 -1.17 6.56
C GLU A 176 -9.38 -0.01 5.76
N ILE A 177 -9.47 1.19 6.34
CA ILE A 177 -8.75 2.34 5.82
C ILE A 177 -7.26 2.11 6.10
N SER A 178 -6.46 2.06 5.04
CA SER A 178 -5.06 1.63 5.06
C SER A 178 -4.17 2.62 4.32
N ARG A 179 -2.84 2.47 4.50
CA ARG A 179 -1.90 3.14 3.62
C ARG A 179 -1.74 2.29 2.36
N PRO A 180 -1.63 2.93 1.19
CA PRO A 180 -1.59 2.24 -0.08
C PRO A 180 -0.44 1.24 -0.19
N THR A 181 -0.76 0.03 -0.64
CA THR A 181 0.19 -1.06 -0.92
C THR A 181 0.19 -1.51 -2.38
N PRO A 182 0.16 -0.61 -3.38
CA PRO A 182 -0.04 -1.01 -4.78
C PRO A 182 1.06 -1.96 -5.27
N GLY A 183 0.62 -3.06 -5.86
CA GLY A 183 1.44 -4.15 -6.38
C GLY A 183 2.08 -5.02 -5.29
N LYS A 184 1.64 -4.93 -4.03
CA LYS A 184 2.24 -5.63 -2.87
C LYS A 184 1.16 -6.13 -1.92
N SER A 185 1.52 -7.12 -1.12
CA SER A 185 0.66 -7.60 -0.03
C SER A 185 0.26 -6.49 0.95
N ASN A 186 -1.00 -6.49 1.36
CA ASN A 186 -1.61 -5.55 2.30
C ASN A 186 -1.05 -5.65 3.73
N SER A 187 -0.08 -6.53 3.98
CA SER A 187 0.51 -6.82 5.29
C SER A 187 1.76 -6.00 5.64
N ILE A 188 2.21 -5.07 4.78
CA ILE A 188 3.45 -4.31 5.00
C ILE A 188 3.16 -2.81 5.10
N ASN A 189 2.73 -2.37 6.28
CA ASN A 189 2.87 -0.97 6.69
C ASN A 189 3.62 -0.93 8.02
N ALA A 190 4.84 -0.41 8.01
CA ALA A 190 5.56 -0.16 9.26
C ALA A 190 4.90 1.03 9.99
N PRO A 191 4.78 0.97 11.33
CA PRO A 191 4.28 2.10 12.11
C PRO A 191 5.15 3.33 11.87
N TYR A 192 4.51 4.51 11.78
CA TYR A 192 5.21 5.77 11.55
C TYR A 192 4.73 6.86 12.51
N ILE A 193 5.60 7.85 12.74
CA ILE A 193 5.32 8.96 13.67
C ILE A 193 4.62 10.07 12.90
N THR A 194 3.39 10.41 13.28
CA THR A 194 2.61 11.51 12.70
C THR A 194 2.77 12.82 13.46
N GLU A 195 3.03 12.74 14.75
CA GLU A 195 3.19 13.93 15.61
C GLU A 195 4.21 13.65 16.70
N VAL A 196 5.00 14.67 17.05
CA VAL A 196 5.88 14.65 18.22
C VAL A 196 5.66 15.94 19.01
N THR A 197 5.26 15.82 20.26
CA THR A 197 5.23 16.95 21.19
C THR A 197 6.42 16.86 22.13
N THR A 198 7.22 17.93 22.16
CA THR A 198 8.33 18.11 23.10
C THR A 198 8.12 19.38 23.92
N PRO A 199 8.57 19.43 25.19
CA PRO A 199 8.54 20.65 25.97
C PRO A 199 9.39 21.74 25.28
N THR A 200 8.84 22.95 25.21
CA THR A 200 9.52 24.12 24.67
C THR A 200 10.62 24.59 25.62
N VAL A 201 11.87 24.36 25.24
CA VAL A 201 13.03 24.91 25.98
C VAL A 201 13.41 26.25 25.36
N SER A 202 13.25 27.34 26.12
CA SER A 202 13.70 28.67 25.69
C SER A 202 15.19 28.85 25.97
N VAL A 203 15.91 29.49 25.05
CA VAL A 203 17.32 29.83 25.25
C VAL A 203 17.46 30.76 26.45
N GLY A 204 18.29 30.38 27.43
CA GLY A 204 18.51 31.15 28.66
C GLY A 204 17.68 30.69 29.86
N THR A 205 16.75 29.75 29.69
CA THR A 205 16.06 29.10 30.82
C THR A 205 16.89 27.90 31.29
N PRO A 206 17.15 27.73 32.60
CA PRO A 206 17.76 26.52 33.13
C PRO A 206 17.00 25.27 32.68
N ALA A 207 17.72 24.16 32.47
CA ALA A 207 17.07 22.88 32.22
C ALA A 207 16.09 22.59 33.37
N PRO A 208 14.84 22.17 33.08
CA PRO A 208 13.91 21.67 34.07
C PRO A 208 14.56 20.73 35.10
N LEU A 209 14.23 20.96 36.38
CA LEU A 209 14.71 20.15 37.51
C LEU A 209 13.98 18.80 37.63
N GLY A 210 12.99 18.56 36.77
CA GLY A 210 12.20 17.32 36.69
C GLY A 210 12.35 16.64 35.33
N PRO A 211 11.86 15.40 35.18
CA PRO A 211 11.89 14.68 33.92
C PRO A 211 11.11 15.42 32.83
N PHE A 212 11.55 15.26 31.58
CA PHE A 212 10.89 15.81 30.41
C PHE A 212 10.05 14.72 29.74
N THR A 213 8.77 15.01 29.57
CA THR A 213 7.86 14.13 28.85
C THR A 213 7.92 14.42 27.36
N VAL A 214 8.14 13.39 26.54
CA VAL A 214 7.96 13.44 25.09
C VAL A 214 6.79 12.55 24.73
N THR A 215 5.82 13.09 24.00
CA THR A 215 4.73 12.29 23.44
C THR A 215 4.86 12.20 21.93
N ALA A 216 4.49 11.05 21.38
CA ALA A 216 4.42 10.83 19.94
C ALA A 216 3.08 10.20 19.59
N THR A 217 2.48 10.65 18.49
CA THR A 217 1.39 9.92 17.85
C THR A 217 2.02 8.99 16.82
N ILE A 218 1.84 7.68 17.00
CA ILE A 218 2.33 6.64 16.10
C ILE A 218 1.12 6.00 15.43
N THR A 219 1.04 6.15 14.11
CA THR A 219 -0.02 5.57 13.30
C THR A 219 0.44 4.22 12.76
N ASP A 220 -0.43 3.23 12.88
CA ASP A 220 -0.22 1.87 12.36
C ASP A 220 -1.58 1.23 12.01
N ASN A 221 -1.56 0.25 11.11
CA ASN A 221 -2.77 -0.46 10.68
C ASN A 221 -3.03 -1.75 11.48
N VAL A 222 -2.05 -2.25 12.24
CA VAL A 222 -2.17 -3.54 12.95
C VAL A 222 -1.94 -3.36 14.46
N SER A 223 -0.69 -3.11 14.86
CA SER A 223 -0.28 -2.81 16.23
C SER A 223 1.17 -2.31 16.28
N VAL A 224 1.45 -1.33 17.13
CA VAL A 224 2.83 -0.94 17.45
C VAL A 224 3.41 -1.88 18.49
N ALA A 225 4.32 -2.78 18.09
CA ALA A 225 4.98 -3.71 19.01
C ALA A 225 5.89 -3.00 20.03
N THR A 226 6.63 -2.00 19.59
CA THR A 226 7.51 -1.19 20.44
C THR A 226 7.60 0.25 19.94
N ALA A 227 7.52 1.22 20.85
CA ALA A 227 7.86 2.62 20.61
C ALA A 227 9.09 2.99 21.44
N SER A 228 10.07 3.67 20.84
CA SER A 228 11.34 4.02 21.51
C SER A 228 11.68 5.50 21.31
N LEU A 229 12.03 6.18 22.41
CA LEU A 229 12.59 7.52 22.44
C LEU A 229 14.11 7.42 22.47
N VAL A 230 14.78 7.98 21.45
CA VAL A 230 16.25 8.05 21.39
C VAL A 230 16.67 9.50 21.62
N TYR A 231 17.49 9.76 22.65
CA TYR A 231 17.89 11.11 23.06
C TYR A 231 19.34 11.15 23.55
N TYR A 232 19.90 12.35 23.66
CA TYR A 232 21.12 12.59 24.42
C TYR A 232 20.94 13.87 25.24
N THR A 233 21.69 13.97 26.34
CA THR A 233 21.74 15.18 27.16
C THR A 233 23.15 15.75 27.17
N ALA A 234 23.27 17.07 27.31
CA ALA A 234 24.56 17.76 27.38
C ALA A 234 24.46 18.95 28.35
N THR A 235 25.43 19.06 29.26
CA THR A 235 25.54 20.16 30.21
C THR A 235 26.58 21.17 29.72
N ALA A 236 26.30 22.46 29.90
CA ALA A 236 27.29 23.49 29.56
C ALA A 236 28.53 23.38 30.48
N PRO A 237 29.75 23.67 29.97
CA PRO A 237 30.05 24.10 28.61
C PRO A 237 29.95 22.93 27.61
N TYR A 238 29.26 23.17 26.50
CA TYR A 238 29.12 22.16 25.44
C TYR A 238 30.50 21.86 24.84
N THR A 239 31.04 20.67 25.12
CA THR A 239 32.29 20.21 24.52
C THR A 239 32.00 19.52 23.19
N ALA A 240 32.93 19.57 22.24
CA ALA A 240 32.81 18.95 20.91
C ALA A 240 32.90 17.41 20.92
N THR A 241 32.62 16.78 22.06
CA THR A 241 32.65 15.32 22.20
C THR A 241 31.39 14.73 21.54
N ALA A 242 31.54 13.59 20.85
CA ALA A 242 30.40 12.91 20.26
C ALA A 242 29.34 12.57 21.33
N PRO A 243 28.04 12.81 21.06
CA PRO A 243 26.99 12.57 22.04
C PRO A 243 26.86 11.07 22.34
N VAL A 244 26.64 10.74 23.61
CA VAL A 244 26.23 9.40 24.04
C VAL A 244 24.71 9.33 23.96
N TRP A 245 24.20 8.51 23.04
CA TRP A 245 22.77 8.31 22.86
C TRP A 245 22.21 7.33 23.87
N VAL A 246 21.02 7.62 24.37
CA VAL A 246 20.23 6.82 25.29
C VAL A 246 18.92 6.46 24.61
N THR A 247 18.49 5.21 24.76
CA THR A 247 17.19 4.72 24.28
C THR A 247 16.30 4.43 25.49
N ALA A 248 15.08 4.98 25.48
CA ALA A 248 14.04 4.70 26.47
C ALA A 248 12.79 4.16 25.77
N THR A 249 12.16 3.13 26.33
CA THR A 249 10.87 2.64 25.85
C THR A 249 9.78 3.66 26.13
N MET A 250 8.89 3.88 25.16
CA MET A 250 7.70 4.71 25.34
C MET A 250 6.51 3.83 25.74
N ALA A 251 5.75 4.26 26.75
CA ALA A 251 4.52 3.61 27.17
C ALA A 251 3.33 4.09 26.32
N SER A 252 2.43 3.18 25.93
CA SER A 252 1.17 3.59 25.31
C SER A 252 0.28 4.29 26.34
N LEU A 253 -0.29 5.43 25.95
CA LEU A 253 -1.32 6.15 26.73
C LEU A 253 -2.74 5.79 26.30
N GLY A 254 -2.90 4.84 25.36
CA GLY A 254 -4.16 4.51 24.71
C GLY A 254 -4.28 5.14 23.32
N GLY A 255 -5.02 4.47 22.42
CA GLY A 255 -5.07 4.83 21.01
C GLY A 255 -3.67 4.83 20.38
N ASN A 256 -3.38 5.86 19.58
CA ASN A 256 -2.13 5.99 18.83
C ASN A 256 -1.06 6.80 19.58
N VAL A 257 -1.24 7.07 20.88
CA VAL A 257 -0.36 7.98 21.64
C VAL A 257 0.61 7.20 22.52
N TYR A 258 1.90 7.55 22.41
CA TYR A 258 2.99 6.97 23.18
C TYR A 258 3.76 8.06 23.94
N GLN A 259 4.22 7.75 25.14
CA GLN A 259 4.95 8.66 26.01
C GLN A 259 6.29 8.08 26.47
N GLY A 260 7.37 8.85 26.31
CA GLY A 260 8.68 8.58 26.90
C GLY A 260 9.12 9.69 27.84
N GLU A 261 10.03 9.37 28.75
CA GLU A 261 10.63 10.34 29.67
C GLU A 261 12.13 10.46 29.45
N ILE A 262 12.63 11.70 29.42
CA ILE A 262 14.04 12.03 29.56
C ILE A 262 14.26 12.39 31.04
N PRO A 263 15.11 11.65 31.78
CA PRO A 263 15.40 11.97 33.17
C PRO A 263 15.97 13.37 33.34
N ALA A 264 15.74 13.98 34.50
CA ALA A 264 16.42 15.21 34.87
C ALA A 264 17.94 14.99 34.86
N VAL A 265 18.67 15.94 34.29
CA VAL A 265 20.13 15.95 34.33
C VAL A 265 20.53 16.64 35.63
N PRO A 266 21.36 16.02 36.49
CA PRO A 266 21.87 16.67 37.70
C PRO A 266 22.79 17.86 37.40
#